data_AF-A0A536SLK8-F1
#
_entry.id   AF-A0A536SLK8-F1
#
_cell.length_a   1.000
_cell.length_b   1.000
_cell.length_c   1.000
_cell.angle_alpha   90.00
_cell.angle_beta   90.00
_cell.angle_gamma   90.00
#
_symmetry.space_group_name_H-M   'P 1'
#
loop_
_entity.id
_entity.type
_entity.pdbx_description
1 polymer ?
#
loop_
_entity_poly.entity_id
_entity_poly.type
_entity_poly.pdbx_seq_one_letter_code
_entity_poly.pdbx_strand_id
1 'polypeptide(L)'
;MTHEMCAEARDPKACEQRISQLRDKAKRVRAACEGKQGAEQMDCMVKERCTEAKDAAKCEAEVRSGMARREKIREACKDKRGDELRACIREQRG
;
A
#
# COMPACT_ATOMS: atom_id res chain seq x y z
N MET A 1 -8.63 4.18 1.30
CA MET A 1 -9.31 5.37 1.82
C MET A 1 -10.20 5.88 0.71
N THR A 2 -11.51 5.75 0.88
CA THR A 2 -12.55 6.19 -0.08
C THR A 2 -12.94 7.63 0.22
N HIS A 3 -13.63 8.29 -0.72
CA HIS A 3 -14.15 9.65 -0.53
C HIS A 3 -15.05 9.75 0.73
N GLU A 4 -15.82 8.69 1.02
CA GLU A 4 -16.62 8.56 2.25
C GLU A 4 -15.79 8.68 3.53
N MET A 5 -14.59 8.07 3.58
CA MET A 5 -13.72 8.18 4.76
C MET A 5 -13.16 9.61 4.97
N CYS A 6 -13.13 10.44 3.93
CA CYS A 6 -12.74 11.85 4.06
C CYS A 6 -13.91 12.74 4.49
N ALA A 7 -15.14 12.43 4.09
CA ALA A 7 -16.32 13.17 4.52
C ALA A 7 -16.51 13.11 6.06
N GLU A 8 -16.11 11.99 6.67
CA GLU A 8 -16.14 11.79 8.13
C GLU A 8 -14.89 12.32 8.85
N ALA A 9 -13.88 12.81 8.11
CA ALA A 9 -12.66 13.32 8.70
C ALA A 9 -12.88 14.71 9.32
N ARG A 10 -12.07 15.05 10.33
CA ARG A 10 -12.07 16.38 10.96
C ARG A 10 -11.83 17.53 9.97
N ASP A 11 -11.12 17.26 8.88
CA ASP A 11 -10.93 18.17 7.76
C ASP A 11 -11.08 17.39 6.43
N PRO A 12 -12.28 17.40 5.83
CA PRO A 12 -12.55 16.68 4.59
C PRO A 12 -11.71 17.18 3.42
N LYS A 13 -11.50 18.50 3.30
CA LYS A 13 -10.75 19.10 2.18
C LYS A 13 -9.28 18.72 2.24
N ALA A 14 -8.67 18.79 3.42
CA ALA A 14 -7.28 18.34 3.58
C ALA A 14 -7.14 16.83 3.35
N CYS A 15 -8.13 16.03 3.76
CA CYS A 15 -8.16 14.59 3.48
C CYS A 15 -8.21 14.30 1.98
N GLU A 16 -9.12 14.95 1.25
CA GLU A 16 -9.26 14.80 -0.21
C GLU A 16 -7.99 15.20 -0.96
N GLN A 17 -7.39 16.34 -0.58
CA GLN A 17 -6.13 16.79 -1.17
C GLN A 17 -5.01 15.75 -0.96
N ARG A 18 -4.89 15.20 0.25
CA ARG A 18 -3.91 14.15 0.54
C ARG A 18 -4.17 12.88 -0.28
N ILE A 19 -5.42 12.46 -0.41
CA ILE A 19 -5.77 11.29 -1.23
C ILE A 19 -5.42 11.55 -2.70
N SER A 20 -5.74 12.74 -3.22
CA SER A 20 -5.42 13.11 -4.59
C SER A 20 -3.91 13.04 -4.85
N GLN A 21 -3.12 13.67 -3.97
CA GLN A 21 -1.65 13.63 -4.03
C GLN A 21 -1.10 12.20 -3.99
N LEU A 22 -1.64 11.36 -3.09
CA LEU A 22 -1.23 9.95 -3.00
C LEU A 22 -1.60 9.17 -4.27
N ARG A 23 -2.77 9.41 -4.85
CA ARG A 23 -3.19 8.78 -6.11
C ARG A 23 -2.29 9.19 -7.27
N ASP A 24 -1.96 10.47 -7.38
CA ASP A 24 -1.10 10.96 -8.45
C ASP A 24 0.33 10.44 -8.31
N LYS A 25 0.88 10.40 -7.09
CA LYS A 25 2.16 9.71 -6.83
C LYS A 25 2.11 8.24 -7.23
N ALA A 26 1.05 7.52 -6.85
CA ALA A 26 0.89 6.12 -7.22
C ALA A 26 0.78 5.91 -8.74
N LYS A 27 0.07 6.81 -9.45
CA LYS A 27 0.00 6.78 -10.92
C LYS A 27 1.36 6.99 -11.57
N ARG A 28 2.14 7.98 -11.11
CA ARG A 28 3.49 8.25 -11.61
C ARG A 28 4.42 7.06 -11.42
N VAL A 29 4.43 6.47 -10.22
CA VAL A 29 5.22 5.27 -9.91
C VAL A 29 4.83 4.10 -10.81
N ARG A 30 3.53 3.90 -11.05
CA ARG A 30 3.06 2.83 -11.96
C ARG A 30 3.49 3.07 -13.40
N ALA A 31 3.36 4.29 -13.91
CA ALA A 31 3.80 4.65 -15.25
C ALA A 31 5.32 4.47 -15.42
N ALA A 32 6.12 4.84 -14.42
CA ALA A 32 7.58 4.67 -14.45
C ALA A 32 8.01 3.20 -14.52
N CYS A 33 7.18 2.29 -13.98
CA CYS A 33 7.43 0.85 -13.97
C CYS A 33 6.56 0.08 -14.98
N GLU A 34 5.93 0.78 -15.92
CA GLU A 34 5.13 0.15 -16.98
C GLU A 34 6.01 -0.71 -17.87
N GLY A 35 5.49 -1.86 -18.33
CA GLY A 35 6.24 -2.83 -19.13
C GLY A 35 7.09 -3.83 -18.32
N LYS A 36 7.36 -3.56 -17.03
CA LYS A 36 7.99 -4.55 -16.13
C LYS A 36 6.96 -5.56 -15.63
N GLN A 37 7.37 -6.81 -15.40
CA GLN A 37 6.50 -7.87 -14.91
C GLN A 37 7.03 -8.54 -13.63
N GLY A 38 6.13 -9.13 -12.85
CA GLY A 38 6.46 -9.93 -11.69
C GLY A 38 7.34 -9.21 -10.66
N ALA A 39 8.41 -9.88 -10.21
CA ALA A 39 9.34 -9.36 -9.23
C ALA A 39 10.03 -8.07 -9.69
N GLU A 40 10.34 -7.93 -10.99
CA GLU A 40 11.01 -6.73 -11.52
C GLU A 40 10.12 -5.49 -11.42
N GLN A 41 8.82 -5.65 -11.70
CA GLN A 41 7.85 -4.57 -11.54
C GLN A 41 7.73 -4.16 -10.07
N MET A 42 7.67 -5.14 -9.17
CA MET A 42 7.57 -4.90 -7.73
C MET A 42 8.80 -4.15 -7.21
N ASP A 43 10.00 -4.57 -7.59
CA ASP A 43 11.25 -3.92 -7.19
C ASP A 43 11.35 -2.48 -7.74
N CYS A 44 10.96 -2.26 -9.00
CA CYS A 44 10.86 -0.91 -9.56
C CYS A 44 9.90 -0.04 -8.76
N MET A 45 8.69 -0.52 -8.48
CA MET A 45 7.69 0.24 -7.72
C MET A 45 8.15 0.55 -6.29
N VAL A 46 8.88 -0.36 -5.65
CA VAL A 46 9.45 -0.15 -4.31
C VAL A 46 10.48 0.98 -4.35
N LYS A 47 11.41 0.94 -5.32
CA LYS A 47 12.44 1.97 -5.51
C LYS A 47 11.80 3.33 -5.81
N GLU A 48 10.97 3.40 -6.83
CA GLU A 48 10.29 4.64 -7.26
C GLU A 48 9.45 5.27 -6.15
N ARG A 49 8.81 4.45 -5.30
CA ARG A 49 8.06 4.96 -4.15
C ARG A 49 8.96 5.55 -3.06
N CYS A 50 10.15 5.00 -2.89
CA CYS A 50 11.08 5.37 -1.83
C CYS A 50 12.10 6.44 -2.26
N THR A 51 12.17 6.81 -3.54
CA THR A 51 13.08 7.83 -4.08
C THR A 51 12.99 9.18 -3.35
N GLU A 52 11.77 9.63 -3.01
CA GLU A 52 11.56 10.91 -2.30
C GLU A 52 11.62 10.77 -0.76
N ALA A 53 11.88 9.56 -0.23
CA ALA A 53 11.95 9.36 1.21
C ALA A 53 13.25 9.94 1.78
N LYS A 54 13.17 10.49 3.00
CA LYS A 54 14.35 10.99 3.73
C LYS A 54 15.44 9.91 3.89
N ASP A 55 15.02 8.66 4.02
CA ASP A 55 15.89 7.49 4.05
C ASP A 55 15.30 6.43 3.11
N ALA A 56 15.82 6.37 1.89
CA ALA A 56 15.35 5.45 0.86
C ALA A 56 15.59 3.99 1.27
N ALA A 57 16.74 3.67 1.88
CA ALA A 57 17.08 2.31 2.29
C ALA A 57 16.15 1.80 3.39
N LYS A 58 15.86 2.63 4.39
CA LYS A 58 14.88 2.30 5.43
C LYS A 58 13.48 2.16 4.83
N CYS A 59 13.08 3.07 3.95
CA CYS A 59 11.79 2.98 3.26
C CYS A 59 11.65 1.64 2.53
N GLU A 60 12.65 1.25 1.72
CA GLU A 60 12.65 -0.01 0.98
C GLU A 60 12.55 -1.23 1.91
N ALA A 61 13.32 -1.25 3.01
CA ALA A 61 13.28 -2.32 3.99
C ALA A 61 11.91 -2.46 4.66
N GLU A 62 11.27 -1.34 5.02
CA GLU A 62 9.91 -1.30 5.56
C GLU A 62 8.88 -1.78 4.52
N VAL A 63 9.06 -1.43 3.24
CA VAL A 63 8.17 -1.94 2.19
C VAL A 63 8.28 -3.46 2.08
N ARG A 64 9.51 -3.97 1.97
CA ARG A 64 9.78 -5.40 1.77
C ARG A 64 9.30 -6.23 2.95
N SER A 65 9.59 -5.81 4.18
CA SER A 65 9.07 -6.45 5.39
C SER A 65 7.53 -6.41 5.46
N GLY A 66 6.92 -5.28 5.08
CA GLY A 66 5.48 -5.13 4.98
C GLY A 66 4.85 -6.06 3.94
N MET A 67 5.51 -6.30 2.80
CA MET A 67 5.07 -7.26 1.78
C MET A 67 5.14 -8.70 2.30
N ALA A 68 6.27 -9.10 2.91
CA ALA A 68 6.42 -10.42 3.51
C ALA A 68 5.37 -10.67 4.60
N ARG A 69 5.08 -9.68 5.45
CA ARG A 69 3.99 -9.78 6.44
C ARG A 69 2.63 -9.97 5.78
N ARG A 70 2.34 -9.23 4.70
CA ARG A 70 1.08 -9.38 3.95
C ARG A 70 0.93 -10.74 3.30
N GLU A 71 2.01 -11.30 2.79
CA GLU A 71 2.04 -12.64 2.20
C GLU A 71 1.71 -13.70 3.26
N LYS A 72 2.36 -13.64 4.43
CA LYS A 72 2.03 -14.51 5.58
C LYS A 72 0.56 -14.42 5.97
N ILE A 73 0.01 -13.19 6.05
CA ILE A 73 -1.42 -12.98 6.35
C ILE A 73 -2.31 -13.58 5.27
N ARG A 74 -1.96 -13.42 3.98
CA ARG A 74 -2.72 -14.01 2.88
C ARG A 74 -2.73 -15.52 2.98
N GLU A 75 -1.60 -16.15 3.21
CA GLU A 75 -1.52 -17.60 3.37
C GLU A 75 -2.30 -18.09 4.58
N ALA A 76 -2.16 -17.43 5.75
CA ALA A 76 -2.88 -17.79 6.97
C ALA A 76 -4.40 -17.64 6.85
N CYS A 77 -4.88 -16.73 6.01
CA CYS A 77 -6.31 -16.44 5.84
C CYS A 77 -6.86 -16.88 4.47
N LYS A 78 -6.13 -17.67 3.67
CA LYS A 78 -6.46 -17.96 2.25
C LYS A 78 -7.81 -18.65 2.06
N ASP A 79 -8.23 -19.45 3.03
CA ASP A 79 -9.47 -20.23 2.98
C ASP A 79 -10.67 -19.46 3.54
N LYS A 80 -10.44 -18.28 4.14
CA LYS A 80 -11.51 -17.47 4.74
C LYS A 80 -12.08 -16.50 3.71
N ARG A 81 -13.38 -16.22 3.81
CA ARG A 81 -14.08 -15.26 2.92
C ARG A 81 -14.91 -14.26 3.72
N GLY A 82 -15.32 -13.18 3.05
CA GLY A 82 -16.21 -12.18 3.63
C GLY A 82 -15.72 -11.62 4.98
N ASP A 83 -16.57 -11.67 5.99
CA ASP A 83 -16.26 -11.16 7.32
C ASP A 83 -15.22 -12.00 8.08
N GLU A 84 -15.17 -13.31 7.85
CA GLU A 84 -14.17 -14.19 8.47
C GLU A 84 -12.76 -13.86 7.98
N LEU A 85 -12.63 -13.52 6.69
CA LEU A 85 -11.38 -13.02 6.13
C LEU A 85 -10.98 -11.70 6.78
N ARG A 86 -11.93 -10.76 6.93
CA ARG A 86 -11.69 -9.46 7.57
C ARG A 86 -11.29 -9.60 9.04
N ALA A 87 -11.88 -10.54 9.76
CA ALA A 87 -11.54 -10.83 11.14
C ALA A 87 -10.14 -11.44 11.25
N CYS A 88 -9.83 -12.46 10.43
CA CYS A 88 -8.51 -13.09 10.40
C CYS A 88 -7.38 -12.11 10.06
N ILE A 89 -7.60 -11.26 9.04
CA ILE A 89 -6.61 -10.23 8.67
C ILE A 89 -6.38 -9.25 9.82
N ARG A 90 -7.42 -8.92 10.61
CA ARG A 90 -7.30 -8.03 11.77
C ARG A 90 -6.52 -8.70 12.90
N GLU A 91 -6.81 -9.95 13.20
CA GLU A 91 -6.11 -10.75 14.21
C GLU A 91 -4.62 -10.88 13.88
N GLN A 92 -4.28 -11.21 12.63
CA GLN A 92 -2.88 -11.33 12.19
C GLN A 92 -2.15 -9.97 12.09
N ARG A 93 -2.89 -8.86 12.13
CA ARG A 93 -2.34 -7.49 12.13
C ARG A 93 -2.17 -6.90 13.52
N GLY A 94 -2.95 -7.39 14.50
CA GLY A 94 -2.77 -7.11 15.92
C GLY A 94 -1.37 -7.47 16.39
#